data_AF-A0A9W9EPX0-F1
#
_entry.id   AF-A0A9W9EPX0-F1
#
_cell.length_a   1.000
_cell.length_b   1.000
_cell.length_c   1.000
_cell.angle_alpha   90.00
_cell.angle_beta   90.00
_cell.angle_gamma   90.00
#
_symmetry.space_group_name_H-M   'P 1'
#
loop_
_entity.id
_entity.type
_entity.pdbx_description
1 polymer ?
#
loop_
_entity_poly.entity_id
_entity_poly.type
_entity_poly.pdbx_seq_one_letter_code
_entity_poly.pdbx_strand_id
1 'polypeptide(L)'
;MVKSMEVTQYGIQELYRPADEPVEVEVLQHAQTLVSQLESDRDLEDAAQRPIIFALAYAESRSKLAHVHSIFTCTFAIIFFGTPHHGSNKASLLGSLQKMASFSIPKTVIEFESGLVNALEKESEVLQNITDQFAPLMPNFRIFFFWEQEKTDFKYKRDYVVDETSAAPILDNTERCGIGADHQGMCKFQSPADQGYRTAVAALRRYVREAPDVIQRRCQRAANLQRDEKFLEASELLGKTQTRVLAPCQPVLRSSETAFGIYREQVDDPQTNARPNHGSSWF
;
A
#
# COMPACT_ATOMS: atom_id res chain seq x y z
N MET A 1 -17.26 2.84 24.38
CA MET A 1 -17.47 1.58 23.65
C MET A 1 -16.46 1.55 22.51
N VAL A 2 -15.54 0.59 22.48
CA VAL A 2 -14.71 0.36 21.28
C VAL A 2 -15.58 -0.46 20.34
N LYS A 3 -15.79 -0.01 19.09
CA LYS A 3 -16.46 -0.84 18.06
C LYS A 3 -15.66 -2.15 17.89
N SER A 4 -16.35 -3.25 17.60
CA SER A 4 -15.70 -4.53 17.28
C SER A 4 -14.66 -4.34 16.17
N MET A 5 -13.51 -4.98 16.34
CA MET A 5 -12.56 -5.17 15.24
C MET A 5 -12.92 -6.50 14.58
N GLU A 6 -13.41 -6.44 13.35
CA GLU A 6 -13.60 -7.62 12.52
C GLU A 6 -12.32 -7.94 11.74
N VAL A 7 -12.11 -9.23 11.48
CA VAL A 7 -10.91 -9.77 10.81
C VAL A 7 -11.36 -10.74 9.73
N THR A 8 -11.12 -10.38 8.48
CA THR A 8 -11.41 -11.21 7.30
C THR A 8 -10.09 -11.62 6.66
N GLN A 9 -9.96 -12.90 6.28
CA GLN A 9 -8.81 -13.42 5.58
C GLN A 9 -9.17 -13.67 4.12
N TYR A 10 -8.52 -12.95 3.21
CA TYR A 10 -8.61 -13.20 1.77
C TYR A 10 -7.48 -14.15 1.37
N GLY A 11 -7.81 -15.24 0.68
CA GLY A 11 -6.84 -16.18 0.13
C GLY A 11 -6.60 -15.92 -1.34
N ILE A 12 -5.36 -16.07 -1.79
CA ILE A 12 -5.06 -16.19 -3.22
C ILE A 12 -5.57 -17.56 -3.65
N GLN A 13 -6.57 -17.59 -4.54
CA GLN A 13 -7.09 -18.83 -5.09
C GLN A 13 -6.28 -19.15 -6.35
N GLU A 14 -5.53 -20.26 -6.31
CA GLU A 14 -4.75 -20.75 -7.45
C GLU A 14 -5.68 -21.02 -8.64
N LEU A 15 -5.77 -20.03 -9.54
CA LEU A 15 -6.41 -20.19 -10.84
C LEU A 15 -5.42 -20.89 -11.77
N TYR A 16 -5.92 -21.84 -12.55
CA TYR A 16 -5.11 -22.55 -13.53
C TYR A 16 -4.58 -21.57 -14.60
N ARG A 17 -3.29 -21.26 -14.54
CA ARG A 17 -2.61 -20.43 -15.54
C ARG A 17 -2.12 -21.28 -16.72
N PRO A 18 -2.50 -20.96 -17.96
CA PRO A 18 -1.81 -21.45 -19.16
C PRO A 18 -0.35 -21.00 -19.15
N ALA A 19 0.60 -21.86 -19.55
CA ALA A 19 2.04 -21.59 -19.44
C ALA A 19 2.54 -20.37 -20.26
N ASP A 20 1.72 -19.85 -21.16
CA ASP A 20 2.01 -18.72 -22.05
C ASP A 20 1.38 -17.38 -21.60
N GLU A 21 0.59 -17.33 -20.51
CA GLU A 21 0.02 -16.07 -19.99
C GLU A 21 1.01 -15.28 -19.10
N PRO A 22 1.03 -13.93 -19.18
CA PRO A 22 1.89 -13.09 -18.35
C PRO A 22 1.48 -13.08 -16.86
N VAL A 23 2.47 -13.03 -15.97
CA VAL A 23 2.27 -12.75 -14.53
C VAL A 23 1.52 -11.43 -14.31
N GLU A 24 1.74 -10.39 -15.12
CA GLU A 24 0.98 -9.13 -14.96
C GLU A 24 -0.53 -9.37 -15.02
N VAL A 25 -1.00 -10.33 -15.82
CA VAL A 25 -2.43 -10.68 -15.91
C VAL A 25 -2.90 -11.34 -14.62
N GLU A 26 -2.15 -12.29 -14.06
CA GLU A 26 -2.51 -12.99 -12.82
C GLU A 26 -2.44 -12.09 -11.58
N VAL A 27 -1.36 -11.30 -11.44
CA VAL A 27 -1.21 -10.27 -10.40
C VAL A 27 -2.38 -9.29 -10.45
N LEU A 28 -2.73 -8.81 -11.64
CA LEU A 28 -3.85 -7.90 -11.83
C LEU A 28 -5.19 -8.58 -11.54
N GLN A 29 -5.35 -9.86 -11.89
CA GLN A 29 -6.55 -10.64 -11.60
C GLN A 29 -6.72 -10.91 -10.11
N HIS A 30 -5.64 -11.21 -9.37
CA HIS A 30 -5.67 -11.33 -7.91
C HIS A 30 -5.97 -9.99 -7.24
N ALA A 31 -5.36 -8.89 -7.70
CA ALA A 31 -5.68 -7.54 -7.24
C ALA A 31 -7.16 -7.18 -7.46
N GLN A 32 -7.69 -7.47 -8.65
CA GLN A 32 -9.11 -7.25 -8.98
C GLN A 32 -10.02 -8.12 -8.12
N THR A 33 -9.68 -9.39 -7.94
CA THR A 33 -10.46 -10.33 -7.10
C THR A 33 -10.51 -9.86 -5.65
N LEU A 34 -9.37 -9.48 -5.07
CA LEU A 34 -9.28 -8.93 -3.71
C LEU A 34 -10.13 -7.66 -3.56
N VAL A 35 -10.04 -6.73 -4.53
CA VAL A 35 -10.84 -5.49 -4.54
C VAL A 35 -12.34 -5.80 -4.62
N SER A 36 -12.77 -6.71 -5.50
CA SER A 36 -14.18 -7.07 -5.65
C SER A 36 -14.75 -7.83 -4.45
N GLN A 37 -13.97 -8.70 -3.81
CA GLN A 37 -14.37 -9.38 -2.57
C GLN A 37 -14.51 -8.36 -1.44
N LEU A 38 -13.50 -7.48 -1.25
CA LEU A 38 -13.52 -6.44 -0.23
C LEU A 38 -14.62 -5.39 -0.45
N GLU A 39 -14.98 -5.09 -1.69
CA GLU A 39 -16.15 -4.27 -2.02
C GLU A 39 -17.45 -4.98 -1.60
N SER A 40 -17.62 -6.25 -2.00
CA SER A 40 -18.80 -7.06 -1.69
C SER A 40 -19.04 -7.19 -0.18
N ASP A 41 -17.99 -7.50 0.60
CA ASP A 41 -18.08 -7.62 2.06
C ASP A 41 -18.45 -6.28 2.71
N ARG A 42 -17.96 -5.16 2.17
CA ARG A 42 -18.27 -3.81 2.70
C ARG A 42 -19.70 -3.37 2.42
N ASP A 43 -20.25 -3.76 1.27
CA ASP A 43 -21.65 -3.47 0.92
C ASP A 43 -22.61 -4.36 1.73
N LEU A 44 -22.28 -5.63 1.93
CA LEU A 44 -23.09 -6.57 2.73
C LEU A 44 -23.15 -6.20 4.22
N GLU A 45 -22.11 -5.57 4.77
CA GLU A 45 -22.00 -5.19 6.18
C GLU A 45 -22.32 -3.71 6.47
N ASP A 46 -22.78 -2.92 5.48
CA ASP A 46 -22.93 -1.45 5.57
C ASP A 46 -21.66 -0.74 6.11
N ALA A 47 -20.50 -1.26 5.68
CA ALA A 47 -19.18 -0.91 6.18
C ALA A 47 -18.44 0.05 5.23
N ALA A 48 -19.14 0.74 4.33
CA ALA A 48 -18.57 1.58 3.27
C ALA A 48 -17.57 2.66 3.76
N GLN A 49 -17.72 3.16 4.99
CA GLN A 49 -16.79 4.11 5.64
C GLN A 49 -15.97 3.50 6.80
N ARG A 50 -16.06 2.19 7.04
CA ARG A 50 -15.29 1.50 8.10
C ARG A 50 -13.80 1.54 7.72
N PRO A 51 -12.89 1.98 8.63
CA PRO A 51 -11.46 1.95 8.35
C PRO A 51 -10.94 0.57 8.03
N ILE A 52 -9.94 0.50 7.15
CA ILE A 52 -9.28 -0.72 6.70
C ILE A 52 -7.83 -0.70 7.20
N ILE A 53 -7.38 -1.83 7.76
CA ILE A 53 -5.98 -2.10 8.07
C ILE A 53 -5.61 -3.39 7.37
N PHE A 54 -4.67 -3.34 6.45
CA PHE A 54 -4.15 -4.54 5.81
C PHE A 54 -2.99 -5.12 6.64
N ALA A 55 -2.96 -6.44 6.79
CA ALA A 55 -1.82 -7.19 7.33
C ALA A 55 -1.41 -8.21 6.27
N LEU A 56 -0.28 -7.96 5.62
CA LEU A 56 0.13 -8.60 4.38
C LEU A 56 1.44 -9.38 4.59
N ALA A 57 1.41 -10.67 4.28
CA ALA A 57 2.61 -11.45 3.99
C ALA A 57 3.00 -11.37 2.50
N TYR A 58 2.04 -11.01 1.64
CA TYR A 58 2.20 -10.66 0.22
C TYR A 58 0.88 -10.07 -0.29
N ALA A 59 0.93 -9.00 -1.08
CA ALA A 59 -0.18 -8.57 -1.95
C ALA A 59 0.28 -7.49 -2.95
N GLU A 60 -0.36 -7.49 -4.11
CA GLU A 60 -0.21 -6.47 -5.15
C GLU A 60 -1.59 -5.89 -5.47
N SER A 61 -1.66 -4.62 -5.87
CA SER A 61 -2.95 -3.95 -6.12
C SER A 61 -2.85 -2.90 -7.22
N ARG A 62 -3.55 -3.15 -8.35
CA ARG A 62 -3.92 -2.11 -9.34
C ARG A 62 -5.38 -2.26 -9.74
N SER A 63 -6.14 -1.16 -9.71
CA SER A 63 -7.44 -1.03 -10.37
C SER A 63 -7.81 0.44 -10.55
N LYS A 64 -8.64 0.74 -11.57
CA LYS A 64 -9.07 2.09 -11.94
C LYS A 64 -10.60 2.15 -12.01
N LEU A 65 -11.27 2.10 -10.87
CA LEU A 65 -12.74 2.14 -10.77
C LEU A 65 -13.17 3.03 -9.58
N ALA A 66 -14.34 3.64 -9.67
CA ALA A 66 -14.77 4.67 -8.70
C ALA A 66 -14.95 4.13 -7.26
N HIS A 67 -15.32 2.86 -7.09
CA HIS A 67 -15.40 2.20 -5.79
C HIS A 67 -14.03 1.96 -5.13
N VAL A 68 -12.95 1.84 -5.92
CA VAL A 68 -11.57 1.71 -5.41
C VAL A 68 -11.19 2.95 -4.60
N HIS A 69 -11.74 4.12 -4.96
CA HIS A 69 -11.56 5.34 -4.19
C HIS A 69 -12.07 5.20 -2.75
N SER A 70 -13.15 4.43 -2.51
CA SER A 70 -13.65 4.16 -1.16
C SER A 70 -12.65 3.31 -0.36
N ILE A 71 -12.14 2.23 -0.96
CA ILE A 71 -11.12 1.36 -0.34
C ILE A 71 -9.86 2.16 -0.03
N PHE A 72 -9.34 2.94 -0.99
CA PHE A 72 -8.18 3.82 -0.78
C PHE A 72 -8.43 4.86 0.33
N THR A 73 -9.57 5.56 0.28
CA THR A 73 -9.97 6.57 1.26
C THR A 73 -10.06 6.00 2.68
N CYS A 74 -10.57 4.77 2.81
CA CYS A 74 -10.76 4.08 4.08
C CYS A 74 -9.53 3.29 4.55
N THR A 75 -8.54 3.06 3.70
CA THR A 75 -7.28 2.41 4.09
C THR A 75 -6.49 3.34 4.99
N PHE A 76 -6.31 2.93 6.25
CA PHE A 76 -5.58 3.69 7.24
C PHE A 76 -4.14 3.22 7.38
N ALA A 77 -3.94 1.89 7.45
CA ALA A 77 -2.64 1.30 7.70
C ALA A 77 -2.39 0.03 6.89
N ILE A 78 -1.12 -0.25 6.65
CA ILE A 78 -0.64 -1.46 5.99
C ILE A 78 0.55 -2.01 6.80
N ILE A 79 0.43 -3.24 7.26
CA ILE A 79 1.46 -3.97 7.99
C ILE A 79 2.03 -5.01 7.05
N PHE A 80 3.34 -4.98 6.84
CA PHE A 80 4.09 -5.83 5.93
C PHE A 80 4.96 -6.80 6.70
N PHE A 81 4.92 -8.09 6.36
CA PHE A 81 5.75 -9.13 6.96
C PHE A 81 6.61 -9.81 5.88
N GLY A 82 7.91 -9.52 5.89
CA GLY A 82 8.87 -10.17 5.00
C GLY A 82 8.71 -9.84 3.51
N THR A 83 7.84 -8.91 3.13
CA THR A 83 7.55 -8.57 1.73
C THR A 83 8.68 -7.74 1.09
N PRO A 84 9.18 -8.10 -0.10
CA PRO A 84 10.26 -7.36 -0.74
C PRO A 84 9.79 -6.02 -1.35
N HIS A 85 10.43 -4.90 -1.00
CA HIS A 85 10.04 -3.52 -1.36
C HIS A 85 11.15 -2.64 -1.97
N HIS A 86 12.38 -3.14 -2.15
CA HIS A 86 13.50 -2.45 -2.80
C HIS A 86 14.30 -3.47 -3.63
N GLY A 87 14.78 -3.23 -4.86
CA GLY A 87 14.95 -1.98 -5.64
C GLY A 87 16.41 -1.50 -5.55
N SER A 88 17.32 -1.69 -6.51
CA SER A 88 17.23 -1.55 -7.98
C SER A 88 17.66 -2.79 -8.78
N ASN A 89 18.06 -3.87 -8.11
CA ASN A 89 18.54 -5.08 -8.73
C ASN A 89 17.38 -6.08 -8.91
N LYS A 90 16.87 -6.22 -10.13
CA LYS A 90 15.83 -7.23 -10.49
C LYS A 90 16.18 -8.63 -9.96
N ALA A 91 17.47 -9.01 -9.94
CA ALA A 91 17.93 -10.31 -9.45
C ALA A 91 17.79 -10.50 -7.91
N SER A 92 17.72 -9.43 -7.11
CA SER A 92 17.52 -9.53 -5.65
C SER A 92 16.06 -9.77 -5.29
N LEU A 93 15.14 -9.02 -5.90
CA LEU A 93 13.70 -9.29 -5.83
C LEU A 93 13.41 -10.71 -6.33
N LEU A 94 14.00 -11.08 -7.46
CA LEU A 94 13.81 -12.39 -8.05
C LEU A 94 14.38 -13.54 -7.21
N GLY A 95 15.59 -13.40 -6.69
CA GLY A 95 16.17 -14.37 -5.76
C GLY A 95 15.33 -14.54 -4.49
N SER A 96 14.68 -13.47 -4.03
CA SER A 96 13.74 -13.51 -2.91
C SER A 96 12.47 -14.31 -3.25
N LEU A 97 11.89 -14.08 -4.44
CA LEU A 97 10.72 -14.82 -4.95
C LEU A 97 11.02 -16.31 -5.14
N GLN A 98 12.15 -16.65 -5.76
CA GLN A 98 12.63 -18.04 -5.90
C GLN A 98 12.78 -18.75 -4.54
N LYS A 99 13.32 -18.05 -3.53
CA LYS A 99 13.45 -18.57 -2.15
C LYS A 99 12.09 -18.78 -1.48
N MET A 100 11.14 -17.86 -1.65
CA MET A 100 9.77 -17.99 -1.11
C MET A 100 9.04 -19.19 -1.71
N ALA A 101 9.03 -19.32 -3.04
CA ALA A 101 8.41 -20.43 -3.77
C ALA A 101 8.97 -21.79 -3.29
N SER A 102 10.30 -21.92 -3.30
CA SER A 102 11.04 -23.13 -2.87
C SER A 102 10.71 -23.64 -1.46
N PHE A 103 10.08 -22.81 -0.63
CA PHE A 103 9.81 -23.10 0.78
C PHE A 103 8.32 -23.03 1.15
N SER A 104 7.44 -22.52 0.28
CA SER A 104 6.02 -22.31 0.60
C SER A 104 5.10 -23.44 0.14
N ILE A 105 5.50 -24.23 -0.88
CA ILE A 105 4.60 -25.19 -1.54
C ILE A 105 5.00 -26.66 -1.30
N PRO A 106 4.05 -27.58 -1.01
CA PRO A 106 4.32 -29.01 -0.86
C PRO A 106 4.94 -29.68 -2.09
N LYS A 107 5.80 -30.68 -1.86
CA LYS A 107 6.59 -31.37 -2.90
C LYS A 107 5.78 -32.06 -4.02
N THR A 108 4.46 -32.17 -3.88
CA THR A 108 3.55 -32.76 -4.87
C THR A 108 3.11 -31.78 -5.97
N VAL A 109 3.47 -30.49 -5.88
CA VAL A 109 3.06 -29.42 -6.82
C VAL A 109 4.23 -28.90 -7.66
N ILE A 110 5.45 -29.43 -7.43
CA ILE A 110 6.73 -28.93 -7.99
C ILE A 110 6.74 -28.79 -9.52
N GLU A 111 5.99 -29.61 -10.26
CA GLU A 111 5.96 -29.56 -11.73
C GLU A 111 5.24 -28.30 -12.28
N PHE A 112 4.19 -27.83 -11.59
CA PHE A 112 3.44 -26.63 -12.00
C PHE A 112 4.18 -25.33 -11.64
N GLU A 113 4.86 -25.30 -10.50
CA GLU A 113 5.43 -24.07 -9.94
C GLU A 113 6.65 -23.53 -10.70
N SER A 114 7.32 -24.39 -11.48
CA SER A 114 8.38 -23.95 -12.39
C SER A 114 7.88 -22.89 -13.38
N GLY A 115 6.60 -22.92 -13.77
CA GLY A 115 5.96 -21.89 -14.59
C GLY A 115 5.85 -20.54 -13.88
N LEU A 116 5.31 -20.51 -12.66
CA LEU A 116 5.13 -19.28 -11.87
C LEU A 116 6.48 -18.62 -11.58
N VAL A 117 7.46 -19.38 -11.09
CA VAL A 117 8.79 -18.83 -10.76
C VAL A 117 9.50 -18.34 -12.02
N ASN A 118 9.56 -19.12 -13.10
CA ASN A 118 10.20 -18.68 -14.37
C ASN A 118 9.46 -17.51 -15.03
N ALA A 119 8.15 -17.35 -14.80
CA ALA A 119 7.40 -16.19 -15.26
C ALA A 119 7.70 -14.95 -14.39
N LEU A 120 7.82 -15.11 -13.06
CA LEU A 120 8.32 -14.06 -12.16
C LEU A 120 9.77 -13.66 -12.49
N GLU A 121 10.61 -14.59 -13.01
CA GLU A 121 11.94 -14.24 -13.55
C GLU A 121 11.83 -13.28 -14.74
N LYS A 122 11.02 -13.65 -15.73
CA LYS A 122 10.76 -12.86 -16.94
C LYS A 122 10.08 -11.52 -16.65
N GLU A 123 9.24 -11.46 -15.61
CA GLU A 123 8.35 -10.33 -15.30
C GLU A 123 8.71 -9.58 -14.02
N SER A 124 9.94 -9.75 -13.53
CA SER A 124 10.53 -8.92 -12.46
C SER A 124 10.47 -7.40 -12.74
N GLU A 125 10.21 -6.99 -14.00
CA GLU A 125 9.87 -5.61 -14.36
C GLU A 125 8.49 -5.15 -13.88
N VAL A 126 7.47 -6.01 -13.97
CA VAL A 126 6.09 -5.72 -13.57
C VAL A 126 6.04 -5.48 -12.06
N LEU A 127 6.69 -6.35 -11.29
CA LEU A 127 6.76 -6.26 -9.84
C LEU A 127 7.50 -5.00 -9.36
N GLN A 128 8.60 -4.64 -10.03
CA GLN A 128 9.31 -3.39 -9.76
C GLN A 128 8.43 -2.18 -10.10
N ASN A 129 7.75 -2.19 -11.25
CA ASN A 129 6.84 -1.13 -11.68
C ASN A 129 5.63 -0.95 -10.72
N ILE A 130 5.13 -2.03 -10.12
CA ILE A 130 4.08 -1.99 -9.08
C ILE A 130 4.63 -1.38 -7.79
N THR A 131 5.85 -1.77 -7.38
CA THR A 131 6.56 -1.19 -6.22
C THR A 131 6.77 0.32 -6.41
N ASP A 132 7.25 0.73 -7.59
CA ASP A 132 7.53 2.13 -7.94
C ASP A 132 6.24 2.98 -7.99
N GLN A 133 5.11 2.40 -8.41
CA GLN A 133 3.80 3.05 -8.38
C GLN A 133 3.18 3.12 -6.97
N PHE A 134 3.49 2.17 -6.09
CA PHE A 134 3.02 2.19 -4.71
C PHE A 134 3.80 3.18 -3.84
N ALA A 135 5.11 3.32 -4.06
CA ALA A 135 5.99 4.24 -3.34
C ALA A 135 5.42 5.67 -3.11
N PRO A 136 4.90 6.41 -4.12
CA PRO A 136 4.31 7.74 -3.91
C PRO A 136 2.98 7.72 -3.15
N LEU A 137 2.31 6.57 -3.04
CA LEU A 137 1.07 6.43 -2.27
C LEU A 137 1.32 6.17 -0.79
N MET A 138 2.49 5.60 -0.43
CA MET A 138 2.85 5.21 0.93
C MET A 138 2.64 6.29 2.01
N PRO A 139 2.95 7.59 1.79
CA PRO A 139 2.70 8.64 2.79
C PRO A 139 1.22 8.84 3.18
N ASN A 140 0.27 8.26 2.43
CA ASN A 140 -1.15 8.28 2.78
C ASN A 140 -1.52 7.23 3.84
N PHE A 141 -0.60 6.35 4.24
CA PHE A 141 -0.89 5.23 5.15
C PHE A 141 0.07 5.22 6.35
N ARG A 142 -0.37 4.66 7.48
CA ARG A 142 0.57 4.17 8.50
C ARG A 142 1.16 2.86 8.00
N ILE A 143 2.48 2.80 7.84
CA ILE A 143 3.15 1.59 7.35
C ILE A 143 4.07 1.04 8.43
N PHE A 144 3.97 -0.27 8.66
CA PHE A 144 4.85 -1.01 9.56
C PHE A 144 5.49 -2.17 8.81
N PHE A 145 6.82 -2.20 8.75
CA PHE A 145 7.58 -3.31 8.15
C PHE A 145 8.14 -4.25 9.22
N PHE A 146 7.95 -5.55 9.01
CA PHE A 146 8.62 -6.61 9.74
C PHE A 146 9.57 -7.38 8.82
N TRP A 147 10.76 -7.70 9.33
CA TRP A 147 11.75 -8.53 8.65
C TRP A 147 12.18 -9.74 9.51
N GLU A 148 12.65 -10.81 8.88
CA GLU A 148 13.19 -11.99 9.55
C GLU A 148 14.58 -11.70 10.15
N GLN A 149 14.86 -12.22 11.35
CA GLN A 149 16.18 -12.13 11.98
C GLN A 149 16.91 -13.48 12.09
N GLU A 150 16.24 -14.58 11.77
CA GLU A 150 16.86 -15.90 11.66
C GLU A 150 16.89 -16.36 10.21
N LYS A 151 17.90 -17.15 9.84
CA LYS A 151 18.07 -17.61 8.46
C LYS A 151 17.32 -18.91 8.22
N THR A 152 16.52 -18.92 7.16
CA THR A 152 15.88 -20.12 6.61
C THR A 152 16.92 -21.13 6.13
N ASP A 153 16.68 -22.42 6.36
CA ASP A 153 17.56 -23.51 5.92
C ASP A 153 17.11 -24.11 4.57
N PHE A 154 17.88 -23.81 3.51
CA PHE A 154 17.64 -24.28 2.15
C PHE A 154 18.37 -25.60 1.84
N LYS A 155 18.57 -26.47 2.85
CA LYS A 155 19.31 -27.76 2.82
C LYS A 155 20.83 -27.66 2.60
N TYR A 156 21.26 -26.80 1.67
CA TYR A 156 22.66 -26.63 1.27
C TYR A 156 23.25 -25.27 1.70
N LYS A 157 22.40 -24.33 2.10
CA LYS A 157 22.77 -22.98 2.56
C LYS A 157 21.73 -22.52 3.58
N ARG A 158 22.16 -21.79 4.62
CA ARG A 158 21.26 -20.94 5.40
C ARG A 158 21.35 -19.51 4.91
N ASP A 159 20.22 -18.91 4.60
CA ASP A 159 20.11 -17.55 4.08
C ASP A 159 18.83 -16.88 4.57
N TYR A 160 18.73 -15.57 4.47
CA TYR A 160 17.42 -14.92 4.58
C TYR A 160 16.65 -15.19 3.28
N VAL A 161 15.33 -15.35 3.40
CA VAL A 161 14.42 -15.39 2.24
C VAL A 161 14.37 -13.99 1.61
N VAL A 162 14.21 -12.95 2.44
CA VAL A 162 14.22 -11.54 2.02
C VAL A 162 15.18 -10.74 2.90
N ASP A 163 16.13 -10.03 2.28
CA ASP A 163 17.09 -9.18 2.98
C ASP A 163 16.40 -8.01 3.71
N GLU A 164 16.89 -7.61 4.89
CA GLU A 164 16.29 -6.52 5.71
C GLU A 164 16.00 -5.25 4.90
N THR A 165 16.93 -4.83 4.05
CA THR A 165 16.80 -3.59 3.26
C THR A 165 15.69 -3.68 2.20
N SER A 166 15.31 -4.89 1.78
CA SER A 166 14.16 -5.11 0.91
C SER A 166 12.87 -5.30 1.72
N ALA A 167 12.91 -6.09 2.80
CA ALA A 167 11.74 -6.36 3.66
C ALA A 167 11.25 -5.14 4.45
N ALA A 168 12.17 -4.26 4.84
CA ALA A 168 11.93 -3.09 5.64
C ALA A 168 12.77 -1.92 5.10
N PRO A 169 12.38 -1.26 4.00
CA PRO A 169 13.11 -0.12 3.46
C PRO A 169 13.10 1.07 4.43
N ILE A 170 14.15 1.89 4.38
CA ILE A 170 14.23 3.11 5.19
C ILE A 170 13.45 4.21 4.47
N LEU A 171 12.26 4.53 4.98
CA LEU A 171 11.34 5.51 4.40
C LEU A 171 10.73 6.38 5.50
N ASP A 172 10.56 7.67 5.22
CA ASP A 172 9.96 8.63 6.15
C ASP A 172 8.54 8.22 6.56
N ASN A 173 8.20 8.48 7.83
CA ASN A 173 6.91 8.15 8.44
C ASN A 173 6.54 6.65 8.46
N THR A 174 7.50 5.74 8.26
CA THR A 174 7.29 4.29 8.38
C THR A 174 7.88 3.73 9.69
N GLU A 175 7.26 2.68 10.21
CA GLU A 175 7.73 1.92 11.37
C GLU A 175 8.42 0.64 10.90
N ARG A 176 9.45 0.18 11.62
CA ARG A 176 10.26 -1.01 11.26
C ARG A 176 10.57 -1.83 12.53
N CYS A 177 10.41 -3.15 12.50
CA CYS A 177 10.87 -4.03 13.58
C CYS A 177 11.25 -5.43 13.08
N GLY A 178 12.40 -5.97 13.49
CA GLY A 178 12.77 -7.36 13.17
C GLY A 178 12.07 -8.36 14.09
N ILE A 179 11.73 -9.53 13.56
CA ILE A 179 11.16 -10.65 14.32
C ILE A 179 12.24 -11.72 14.46
N GLY A 180 12.48 -12.16 15.70
CA GLY A 180 13.36 -13.29 16.04
C GLY A 180 12.75 -14.63 15.62
N ALA A 181 12.67 -14.84 14.32
CA ALA A 181 12.25 -16.05 13.63
C ALA A 181 12.76 -16.01 12.18
N ASP A 182 12.69 -17.14 11.49
CA ASP A 182 12.85 -17.21 10.03
C ASP A 182 11.59 -16.71 9.30
N HIS A 183 11.68 -16.56 7.98
CA HIS A 183 10.56 -16.14 7.14
C HIS A 183 9.27 -16.98 7.31
N GLN A 184 9.39 -18.29 7.57
CA GLN A 184 8.21 -19.13 7.79
C GLN A 184 7.60 -18.96 9.19
N GLY A 185 8.44 -18.68 10.19
CA GLY A 185 8.07 -18.52 11.59
C GLY A 185 7.61 -17.11 11.95
N MET A 186 8.02 -16.07 11.21
CA MET A 186 7.79 -14.67 11.61
C MET A 186 6.31 -14.25 11.68
N CYS A 187 5.42 -14.98 11.00
CA CYS A 187 3.96 -14.80 11.07
C CYS A 187 3.25 -15.87 11.93
N LYS A 188 3.98 -16.84 12.49
CA LYS A 188 3.45 -18.02 13.21
C LYS A 188 3.83 -17.97 14.70
N PHE A 189 3.28 -16.97 15.39
CA PHE A 189 3.50 -16.77 16.82
C PHE A 189 2.99 -17.97 17.63
N GLN A 190 3.84 -18.49 18.52
CA GLN A 190 3.53 -19.62 19.38
C GLN A 190 2.89 -19.16 20.69
N SER A 191 3.16 -17.92 21.12
CA SER A 191 2.68 -17.36 22.38
C SER A 191 2.34 -15.87 22.27
N PRO A 192 1.31 -15.38 22.98
CA PRO A 192 1.09 -13.94 23.17
C PRO A 192 2.24 -13.20 23.88
N ALA A 193 3.21 -13.93 24.46
CA ALA A 193 4.43 -13.39 25.03
C ALA A 193 5.52 -13.09 23.98
N ASP A 194 5.43 -13.67 22.77
CA ASP A 194 6.44 -13.53 21.72
C ASP A 194 6.63 -12.06 21.34
N GLN A 195 7.87 -11.58 21.29
CA GLN A 195 8.11 -10.14 21.10
C GLN A 195 7.60 -9.63 19.74
N GLY A 196 7.67 -10.45 18.68
CA GLY A 196 7.06 -10.15 17.38
C GLY A 196 5.54 -9.98 17.47
N TYR A 197 4.84 -10.92 18.14
CA TYR A 197 3.40 -10.83 18.39
C TYR A 197 3.04 -9.55 19.16
N ARG A 198 3.77 -9.28 20.24
CA ARG A 198 3.53 -8.09 21.09
C ARG A 198 3.70 -6.80 20.30
N THR A 199 4.72 -6.69 19.45
CA THR A 199 4.93 -5.52 18.60
C THR A 199 3.82 -5.38 17.55
N ALA A 200 3.50 -6.45 16.82
CA ALA A 200 2.45 -6.43 15.79
C ALA A 200 1.07 -6.07 16.37
N VAL A 201 0.69 -6.68 17.49
CA VAL A 201 -0.58 -6.38 18.17
C VAL A 201 -0.59 -4.99 18.81
N ALA A 202 0.56 -4.48 19.28
CA ALA A 202 0.65 -3.09 19.76
C ALA A 202 0.44 -2.07 18.63
N ALA A 203 1.06 -2.30 17.46
CA ALA A 203 0.86 -1.48 16.27
C ALA A 203 -0.60 -1.53 15.80
N LEU A 204 -1.17 -2.72 15.63
CA LEU A 204 -2.58 -2.91 15.25
C LEU A 204 -3.53 -2.22 16.22
N ARG A 205 -3.36 -2.40 17.55
CA ARG A 205 -4.18 -1.75 18.57
C ARG A 205 -4.06 -0.22 18.55
N ARG A 206 -2.89 0.33 18.20
CA ARG A 206 -2.70 1.78 18.02
C ARG A 206 -3.46 2.26 16.79
N TYR A 207 -3.29 1.58 15.66
CA TYR A 207 -3.95 1.93 14.41
C TYR A 207 -5.49 1.86 14.52
N VAL A 208 -6.04 0.82 15.16
CA VAL A 208 -7.50 0.72 15.42
C VAL A 208 -8.05 1.90 16.21
N ARG A 209 -7.26 2.54 17.09
CA ARG A 209 -7.66 3.75 17.82
C ARG A 209 -7.53 5.03 17.00
N GLU A 210 -6.48 5.16 16.18
CA GLU A 210 -6.23 6.35 15.36
C GLU A 210 -7.10 6.41 14.09
N ALA A 211 -7.48 5.26 13.54
CA ALA A 211 -8.08 5.17 12.22
C ALA A 211 -9.43 5.90 12.07
N PRO A 212 -10.41 5.80 12.99
CA PRO A 212 -11.73 6.39 12.79
C PRO A 212 -11.69 7.89 12.49
N ASP A 213 -10.97 8.67 13.30
CA ASP A 213 -10.89 10.14 13.17
C ASP A 213 -10.15 10.58 11.90
N VAL A 214 -9.20 9.77 11.42
CA VAL A 214 -8.46 10.04 10.18
C VAL A 214 -9.31 9.68 8.96
N ILE A 215 -9.95 8.52 8.95
CA ILE A 215 -10.80 8.08 7.85
C ILE A 215 -12.05 8.97 7.72
N GLN A 216 -12.70 9.34 8.82
CA GLN A 216 -13.85 10.26 8.78
C GLN A 216 -13.50 11.59 8.07
N ARG A 217 -12.32 12.16 8.36
CA ARG A 217 -11.83 13.38 7.70
C ARG A 217 -11.53 13.16 6.20
N ARG A 218 -10.96 12.00 5.83
CA ARG A 218 -10.72 11.63 4.43
C ARG A 218 -12.03 11.47 3.66
N CYS A 219 -13.00 10.73 4.20
CA CYS A 219 -14.33 10.56 3.62
C CYS A 219 -15.06 11.90 3.45
N GLN A 220 -15.01 12.79 4.46
CA GLN A 220 -15.60 14.12 4.35
C GLN A 220 -14.95 14.98 3.26
N ARG A 221 -13.61 14.95 3.15
CA ARG A 221 -12.88 15.64 2.08
C ARG A 221 -13.25 15.08 0.70
N ALA A 222 -13.30 13.77 0.54
CA ALA A 222 -13.72 13.11 -0.70
C ALA A 222 -15.15 13.51 -1.11
N ALA A 223 -16.09 13.49 -0.15
CA ALA A 223 -17.48 13.87 -0.39
C ALA A 223 -17.66 15.38 -0.69
N ASN A 224 -16.77 16.24 -0.20
CA ASN A 224 -16.73 17.65 -0.58
C ASN A 224 -16.26 17.80 -2.04
N LEU A 225 -15.11 17.21 -2.40
CA LEU A 225 -14.56 17.26 -3.76
C LEU A 225 -15.57 16.76 -4.80
N GLN A 226 -16.24 15.62 -4.55
CA GLN A 226 -17.29 15.11 -5.43
C GLN A 226 -18.52 16.02 -5.53
N ARG A 227 -18.83 16.82 -4.51
CA ARG A 227 -19.91 17.83 -4.58
C ARG A 227 -19.47 19.03 -5.42
N ASP A 228 -18.24 19.49 -5.25
CA ASP A 228 -17.68 20.63 -5.97
C ASP A 228 -17.52 20.32 -7.47
N GLU A 229 -17.04 19.12 -7.82
CA GLU A 229 -16.96 18.62 -9.21
C GLU A 229 -18.34 18.58 -9.88
N LYS A 230 -19.34 17.97 -9.22
CA LYS A 230 -20.72 17.90 -9.74
C LYS A 230 -21.37 19.27 -9.87
N PHE A 231 -21.07 20.20 -8.97
CA PHE A 231 -21.55 21.57 -9.04
C PHE A 231 -20.94 22.30 -10.26
N LEU A 232 -19.63 22.14 -10.50
CA LEU A 232 -18.95 22.71 -11.66
C LEU A 232 -19.48 22.13 -12.98
N GLU A 233 -19.63 20.80 -13.07
CA GLU A 233 -20.18 20.12 -14.25
C GLU A 233 -21.62 20.60 -14.55
N ALA A 234 -22.49 20.66 -13.54
CA ALA A 234 -23.84 21.17 -13.69
C ALA A 234 -23.86 22.64 -14.14
N SER A 235 -22.97 23.47 -13.57
CA SER A 235 -22.82 24.88 -13.97
C SER A 235 -22.37 25.03 -15.42
N GLU A 236 -21.43 24.19 -15.89
CA GLU A 236 -21.01 24.17 -17.29
C GLU A 236 -22.14 23.74 -18.23
N LEU A 237 -22.91 22.71 -17.87
CA LEU A 237 -24.03 22.25 -18.69
C LEU A 237 -25.13 23.31 -18.81
N LEU A 238 -25.45 24.02 -17.73
CA LEU A 238 -26.39 25.13 -17.74
C LEU A 238 -25.88 26.30 -18.60
N GLY A 239 -24.59 26.65 -18.48
CA GLY A 239 -23.94 27.66 -19.32
C GLY A 239 -23.95 27.30 -20.82
N LYS A 240 -23.69 26.03 -21.17
CA LYS A 240 -23.75 25.52 -22.55
C LYS A 240 -25.18 25.47 -23.11
N THR A 241 -26.20 25.29 -22.24
CA THR A 241 -27.62 25.26 -22.64
C THR A 241 -28.14 26.67 -22.97
N GLN A 242 -27.53 27.72 -22.44
CA GLN A 242 -27.99 29.11 -22.63
C GLN A 242 -27.53 29.76 -23.96
N THR A 243 -26.70 29.09 -24.77
CA THR A 243 -26.06 29.68 -25.97
C THR A 243 -26.82 29.47 -27.29
N ARG A 244 -28.10 29.09 -27.29
CA ARG A 244 -28.85 28.81 -28.54
C ARG A 244 -30.22 29.47 -28.71
N VAL A 245 -30.37 30.71 -28.25
CA VAL A 245 -31.37 31.67 -28.77
C VAL A 245 -30.75 33.06 -28.94
N LEU A 246 -30.55 33.47 -30.20
CA LEU A 246 -30.54 34.83 -30.82
C LEU A 246 -30.29 36.09 -29.94
N ALA A 247 -29.51 37.13 -30.29
CA ALA A 247 -28.59 37.42 -31.42
C ALA A 247 -27.65 38.64 -31.05
N PRO A 248 -27.20 39.60 -31.91
CA PRO A 248 -25.76 39.85 -32.13
C PRO A 248 -25.17 41.22 -31.68
N CYS A 249 -23.85 41.41 -31.92
CA CYS A 249 -22.98 42.61 -31.70
C CYS A 249 -22.52 42.86 -30.24
N GLN A 250 -21.28 43.24 -29.91
CA GLN A 250 -20.04 43.59 -30.66
C GLN A 250 -18.77 43.15 -29.87
N PRO A 251 -17.52 43.22 -30.41
CA PRO A 251 -16.33 42.60 -29.80
C PRO A 251 -15.36 43.57 -29.09
N VAL A 252 -14.84 43.20 -27.89
CA VAL A 252 -13.63 43.80 -27.28
C VAL A 252 -12.79 42.77 -26.48
N LEU A 253 -11.63 42.42 -27.06
CA LEU A 253 -10.29 42.10 -26.49
C LEU A 253 -10.04 41.25 -25.20
N ARG A 254 -9.03 40.36 -25.37
CA ARG A 254 -8.02 39.77 -24.42
C ARG A 254 -7.67 40.60 -23.16
N SER A 255 -7.13 40.07 -22.05
CA SER A 255 -6.78 38.69 -21.57
C SER A 255 -6.51 38.77 -20.02
N SER A 256 -5.97 37.81 -19.24
CA SER A 256 -5.24 36.54 -19.48
C SER A 256 -5.31 35.58 -18.27
N GLU A 257 -4.84 34.33 -18.47
CA GLU A 257 -4.25 33.34 -17.54
C GLU A 257 -4.37 33.50 -16.00
N THR A 258 -4.71 32.41 -15.31
CA THR A 258 -4.33 32.20 -13.90
C THR A 258 -3.98 30.73 -13.65
N ALA A 259 -2.79 30.48 -13.12
CA ALA A 259 -2.24 29.13 -12.95
C ALA A 259 -2.70 28.47 -11.63
N PHE A 260 -2.69 27.14 -11.61
CA PHE A 260 -2.88 26.34 -10.39
C PHE A 260 -1.71 26.56 -9.41
N GLY A 261 -1.97 27.24 -8.30
CA GLY A 261 -1.01 27.41 -7.20
C GLY A 261 -1.13 26.28 -6.18
N ILE A 262 -0.07 25.46 -6.05
CA ILE A 262 0.08 24.54 -4.92
C ILE A 262 0.51 25.36 -3.70
N TYR A 263 -0.38 25.49 -2.72
CA TYR A 263 -0.02 26.06 -1.42
C TYR A 263 0.78 25.05 -0.60
N ARG A 264 2.09 25.30 -0.48
CA ARG A 264 2.90 24.80 0.64
C ARG A 264 2.69 25.75 1.82
N GLU A 265 2.30 25.20 2.96
CA GLU A 265 2.23 25.93 4.22
C GLU A 265 3.66 26.08 4.75
N GLN A 266 4.12 27.31 4.88
CA GLN A 266 5.50 27.64 5.24
C GLN A 266 5.54 27.97 6.74
N VAL A 267 6.25 27.16 7.52
CA VAL A 267 6.42 27.39 8.97
C VAL A 267 7.49 28.45 9.17
N ASP A 268 7.12 29.58 9.76
CA ASP A 268 8.07 30.62 10.15
C ASP A 268 8.93 30.16 11.34
N ASP A 269 10.25 30.26 11.21
CA ASP A 269 11.22 30.03 12.28
C ASP A 269 12.09 31.28 12.45
N PRO A 270 12.03 32.01 13.59
CA PRO A 270 12.76 33.26 13.78
C PRO A 270 14.27 33.03 13.99
N GLN A 271 15.08 33.50 13.03
CA GLN A 271 16.52 33.34 13.08
C GLN A 271 17.22 34.06 14.27
N THR A 272 18.01 33.26 14.99
CA THR A 272 19.36 33.57 15.50
C THR A 272 19.59 34.74 16.48
N ASN A 273 20.32 34.43 17.55
CA ASN A 273 21.52 35.22 17.85
C ASN A 273 22.63 34.30 18.38
N ALA A 274 23.89 34.60 18.04
CA ALA A 274 25.02 33.67 18.22
C ALA A 274 25.98 34.12 19.34
N ARG A 275 26.61 33.16 20.03
CA ARG A 275 28.09 32.98 20.10
C ARG A 275 28.51 31.80 21.03
N PRO A 276 29.76 31.31 20.93
CA PRO A 276 30.14 29.96 21.39
C PRO A 276 30.87 29.95 22.75
N ASN A 277 31.06 28.77 23.36
CA ASN A 277 32.36 28.02 23.41
C ASN A 277 32.35 26.84 24.43
N HIS A 278 33.29 25.89 24.29
CA HIS A 278 33.62 24.73 25.19
C HIS A 278 32.52 23.65 25.36
N GLY A 279 32.72 22.33 25.30
CA GLY A 279 33.89 21.46 25.52
C GLY A 279 33.41 20.21 26.30
N SER A 280 34.07 19.05 26.14
CA SER A 280 33.77 17.74 26.81
C SER A 280 32.50 17.03 26.28
N SER A 281 32.50 15.76 25.82
CA SER A 281 33.03 14.48 26.33
C SER A 281 32.24 13.92 27.53
N TRP A 282 31.45 12.85 27.29
CA TRP A 282 31.56 11.49 27.91
C TRP A 282 30.28 10.64 27.73
N PHE A 283 30.49 9.35 27.45
CA PHE A 283 29.55 8.20 27.38
C PHE A 283 28.44 8.22 26.31
#